data_AF-A0A7W2PFG3-F1
#
_entry.id   AF-A0A7W2PFG3-F1
#
_cell.length_a   1.000
_cell.length_b   1.000
_cell.length_c   1.000
_cell.angle_alpha   90.00
_cell.angle_beta   90.00
_cell.angle_gamma   90.00
#
_symmetry.space_group_name_H-M   'P 1'
#
loop_
_entity.id
_entity.type
_entity.pdbx_description
1 polymer ?
#
loop_
_entity_poly.entity_id
_entity_poly.type
_entity_poly.pdbx_seq_one_letter_code
_entity_poly.pdbx_strand_id
1 'polypeptide(L)'
;MKDNVNPHSSNEQNLAPQSSTSHQTEPKKWWQWFLVYPTILLALMGAMPTYYEMGSAYIKGVKAGDSDKAILSNKMWIKNFECTTLPYEPFVTPTNTEVDATICKSGDVLIKIRTANNAQFFEWVAVEKISRIKTAAIHFNLFNQAMASQSKINTTSSTSNNGVVVLCQKWIGPNLLLRRVQYQGRGCFDETINTYSGQVVKSIPAPCNC
;
A
#
# COMPACT_ATOMS: atom_id res chain seq x y z
N MET A 1 79.62 5.46 0.14
CA MET A 1 80.62 4.39 -0.05
C MET A 1 79.84 3.12 -0.39
N LYS A 2 79.87 2.71 -1.67
CA LYS A 2 79.52 1.40 -2.27
C LYS A 2 78.12 0.83 -1.98
N ASP A 3 77.17 0.72 -2.92
CA ASP A 3 77.08 0.07 -4.25
C ASP A 3 76.32 -1.27 -4.20
N ASN A 4 75.41 -1.41 -5.18
CA ASN A 4 74.89 -2.62 -5.86
C ASN A 4 73.70 -3.41 -5.27
N VAL A 5 72.72 -3.95 -6.02
CA VAL A 5 72.24 -3.95 -7.43
C VAL A 5 70.95 -4.83 -7.41
N ASN A 6 69.75 -4.31 -7.79
CA ASN A 6 68.91 -4.61 -8.99
C ASN A 6 68.28 -6.04 -9.08
N PRO A 7 67.36 -6.37 -10.01
CA PRO A 7 66.15 -5.72 -10.55
C PRO A 7 64.91 -6.67 -10.60
N HIS A 8 63.73 -6.13 -10.92
CA HIS A 8 62.67 -6.68 -11.82
C HIS A 8 61.39 -5.86 -11.57
N SER A 9 60.52 -5.53 -12.51
CA SER A 9 60.50 -5.43 -13.98
C SER A 9 59.09 -4.90 -14.26
N SER A 10 58.98 -3.99 -15.20
CA SER A 10 57.81 -3.19 -15.56
C SER A 10 56.78 -3.90 -16.47
N ASN A 11 55.68 -3.19 -16.71
CA ASN A 11 54.74 -3.22 -17.86
C ASN A 11 53.47 -4.07 -17.69
N GLU A 12 52.30 -3.43 -17.55
CA GLU A 12 51.43 -2.89 -18.62
C GLU A 12 50.81 -4.01 -19.47
N GLN A 13 49.48 -4.15 -19.40
CA GLN A 13 48.61 -4.18 -20.59
C GLN A 13 47.12 -4.17 -20.19
N ASN A 14 46.41 -3.18 -20.75
CA ASN A 14 44.96 -3.06 -20.87
C ASN A 14 44.28 -4.37 -21.32
N LEU A 15 43.01 -4.62 -20.96
CA LEU A 15 42.01 -5.13 -21.90
C LEU A 15 40.56 -4.96 -21.37
N ALA A 16 39.69 -4.52 -22.29
CA ALA A 16 38.25 -4.26 -22.20
C ALA A 16 37.40 -5.46 -21.71
N PRO A 17 36.11 -5.27 -21.33
CA PRO A 17 35.24 -6.35 -20.91
C PRO A 17 34.98 -7.31 -22.07
N GLN A 18 35.52 -8.52 -21.98
CA GLN A 18 35.18 -9.59 -22.91
C GLN A 18 33.75 -10.05 -22.61
N SER A 19 32.88 -9.76 -23.58
CA SER A 19 31.62 -10.46 -23.80
C SER A 19 31.83 -11.97 -23.62
N SER A 20 31.29 -12.55 -22.56
CA SER A 20 31.21 -13.99 -22.44
C SER A 20 30.23 -14.49 -23.49
N THR A 21 30.78 -15.00 -24.58
CA THR A 21 30.09 -15.78 -25.60
C THR A 21 29.30 -16.86 -24.88
N SER A 22 27.98 -16.73 -24.88
CA SER A 22 27.08 -17.78 -24.42
C SER A 22 27.27 -18.98 -25.36
N HIS A 23 28.08 -19.95 -24.94
CA HIS A 23 28.09 -21.25 -25.59
C HIS A 23 26.70 -21.85 -25.41
N GLN A 24 25.89 -21.80 -26.48
CA GLN A 24 24.70 -22.63 -26.62
C GLN A 24 25.18 -24.09 -26.70
N THR A 25 25.29 -24.72 -25.54
CA THR A 25 25.47 -26.18 -25.45
C THR A 25 24.12 -26.81 -25.73
N GLU A 26 23.89 -27.19 -26.99
CA GLU A 26 22.79 -28.10 -27.30
C GLU A 26 22.93 -29.38 -26.48
N PRO A 27 21.84 -29.90 -25.87
CA PRO A 27 21.88 -31.10 -25.06
C PRO A 27 22.23 -32.31 -25.94
N LYS A 28 23.45 -32.83 -25.78
CA LYS A 28 24.01 -33.92 -26.61
C LYS A 28 23.54 -35.32 -26.22
N LYS A 29 22.86 -35.51 -25.07
CA LYS A 29 22.45 -36.83 -24.58
C LYS A 29 20.96 -36.89 -24.28
N TRP A 30 20.29 -37.97 -24.69
CA TRP A 30 18.84 -38.18 -24.52
C TRP A 30 18.36 -38.05 -23.06
N TRP A 31 19.19 -38.45 -22.10
CA TRP A 31 18.89 -38.35 -20.68
C TRP A 31 18.91 -36.90 -20.15
N GLN A 32 19.59 -35.98 -20.84
CA GLN A 32 19.54 -34.55 -20.50
C GLN A 32 18.16 -33.97 -20.80
N TRP A 33 17.49 -34.41 -21.88
CA TRP A 33 16.10 -34.04 -22.13
C TRP A 33 15.17 -34.59 -21.03
N PHE A 34 15.38 -35.83 -20.58
CA PHE A 34 14.55 -36.40 -19.52
C PHE A 34 14.66 -35.66 -18.18
N LEU A 35 15.79 -35.00 -17.88
CA LEU A 35 15.95 -34.21 -16.66
C LEU A 35 15.57 -32.73 -16.83
N VAL A 36 15.93 -32.11 -17.96
CA VAL A 36 15.77 -30.68 -18.18
C VAL A 36 14.28 -30.30 -18.29
N TYR A 37 13.46 -31.10 -18.97
CA TYR A 37 12.05 -30.75 -19.18
C TYR A 37 11.20 -30.88 -17.91
N PRO A 38 11.32 -31.95 -17.10
CA PRO A 38 10.61 -32.02 -15.82
C PRO A 38 11.08 -30.96 -14.83
N THR A 39 12.36 -30.64 -14.79
CA THR A 39 12.87 -29.58 -13.88
C THR A 39 12.38 -28.19 -14.31
N ILE A 40 12.37 -27.87 -15.61
CA ILE A 40 11.77 -26.64 -16.13
C ILE A 40 10.27 -26.60 -15.84
N LEU A 41 9.55 -27.71 -16.06
CA LEU A 41 8.12 -27.80 -15.79
C LEU A 41 7.82 -27.59 -14.30
N LEU A 42 8.58 -28.23 -13.41
CA LEU A 42 8.46 -28.06 -11.96
C LEU A 42 8.81 -26.63 -11.53
N ALA A 43 9.82 -26.01 -12.14
CA ALA A 43 10.16 -24.61 -11.87
C ALA A 43 9.02 -23.66 -12.30
N LEU A 44 8.41 -23.87 -13.47
CA LEU A 44 7.27 -23.09 -13.95
C LEU A 44 6.03 -23.30 -13.07
N MET A 45 5.74 -24.54 -12.67
CA MET A 45 4.62 -24.84 -11.77
C MET A 45 4.86 -24.29 -10.36
N GLY A 46 6.08 -24.36 -9.84
CA GLY A 46 6.44 -23.80 -8.54
C GLY A 46 6.31 -22.29 -8.48
N ALA A 47 6.48 -21.59 -9.61
CA ALA A 47 6.33 -20.14 -9.71
C ALA A 47 4.88 -19.67 -10.02
N MET A 48 3.92 -20.58 -10.25
CA MET A 48 2.51 -20.25 -10.51
C MET A 48 1.88 -19.30 -9.46
N PRO A 49 2.09 -19.47 -8.14
CA PRO A 49 1.49 -18.57 -7.14
C PRO A 49 1.91 -17.12 -7.37
N THR A 50 3.19 -16.89 -7.70
CA THR A 50 3.75 -15.56 -7.94
C THR A 50 3.16 -14.90 -9.18
N TYR A 51 2.97 -15.65 -10.27
CA TYR A 51 2.36 -15.12 -11.49
C TYR A 51 0.89 -14.75 -11.29
N TYR A 52 0.14 -15.62 -10.59
CA TYR A 52 -1.27 -15.36 -10.28
C TYR A 52 -1.41 -14.12 -9.38
N GLU A 53 -0.59 -14.03 -8.33
CA GLU A 53 -0.59 -12.89 -7.42
C GLU A 53 -0.23 -11.59 -8.15
N MET A 54 0.81 -11.61 -8.99
CA MET A 54 1.24 -10.46 -9.76
C MET A 54 0.16 -9.99 -10.74
N GLY A 55 -0.50 -10.91 -11.44
CA GLY A 55 -1.65 -10.59 -12.30
C GLY A 55 -2.81 -9.98 -11.51
N SER A 56 -3.15 -10.58 -10.37
CA SER A 56 -4.23 -10.08 -9.50
C SER A 56 -3.91 -8.70 -8.89
N ALA A 57 -2.65 -8.46 -8.56
CA ALA A 57 -2.16 -7.20 -7.99
C ALA A 57 -2.17 -6.08 -9.03
N TYR A 58 -1.77 -6.39 -10.28
CA TYR A 58 -1.87 -5.47 -11.41
C TYR A 58 -3.32 -5.06 -11.69
N ILE A 59 -4.25 -6.01 -11.76
CA ILE A 59 -5.68 -5.73 -12.00
C ILE A 59 -6.28 -4.87 -10.86
N LYS A 60 -5.81 -5.05 -9.62
CA LYS A 60 -6.31 -4.32 -8.44
C LYS A 60 -5.57 -3.01 -8.17
N GLY A 61 -4.49 -2.72 -8.89
CA GLY A 61 -3.66 -1.52 -8.68
C GLY A 61 -2.89 -1.52 -7.36
N VAL A 62 -2.49 -2.70 -6.87
CA VAL A 62 -1.74 -2.88 -5.60
C VAL A 62 -0.43 -3.63 -5.83
N LYS A 63 0.49 -3.60 -4.85
CA LYS A 63 1.75 -4.34 -4.91
C LYS A 63 1.52 -5.86 -4.75
N ALA A 64 2.32 -6.69 -5.43
CA ALA A 64 2.27 -8.14 -5.25
C ALA A 64 2.51 -8.51 -3.78
N GLY A 65 1.65 -9.38 -3.22
CA GLY A 65 1.61 -9.74 -1.79
C GLY A 65 0.56 -9.00 -0.94
N ASP A 66 -0.06 -7.92 -1.44
CA ASP A 66 -1.10 -7.17 -0.70
C ASP A 66 -2.53 -7.49 -1.18
N SER A 67 -2.73 -8.58 -1.92
CA SER A 67 -4.02 -8.95 -2.53
C SER A 67 -5.15 -9.13 -1.50
N ASP A 68 -4.87 -9.76 -0.36
CA ASP A 68 -5.83 -9.98 0.73
C ASP A 68 -6.20 -8.69 1.46
N LYS A 69 -5.22 -7.80 1.64
CA LYS A 69 -5.47 -6.46 2.21
C LYS A 69 -6.33 -5.64 1.27
N ALA A 70 -6.06 -5.70 -0.02
CA ALA A 70 -6.86 -5.01 -1.03
C ALA A 70 -8.31 -5.51 -1.03
N ILE A 71 -8.52 -6.83 -1.02
CA ILE A 71 -9.86 -7.43 -0.94
C ILE A 71 -10.57 -6.99 0.34
N LEU A 72 -9.87 -6.98 1.47
CA LEU A 72 -10.42 -6.50 2.74
C LEU A 72 -10.81 -5.03 2.67
N SER A 73 -9.95 -4.18 2.13
CA SER A 73 -10.20 -2.75 1.97
C SER A 73 -11.47 -2.52 1.17
N ASN A 74 -11.59 -3.16 0.01
CA ASN A 74 -12.80 -3.07 -0.82
C ASN A 74 -14.05 -3.56 -0.07
N LYS A 75 -13.95 -4.67 0.65
CA LYS A 75 -15.05 -5.19 1.48
C LYS A 75 -15.48 -4.16 2.54
N MET A 76 -14.53 -3.46 3.16
CA MET A 76 -14.83 -2.44 4.17
C MET A 76 -15.47 -1.19 3.60
N TRP A 77 -15.06 -0.76 2.41
CA TRP A 77 -15.75 0.30 1.67
C TRP A 77 -17.21 -0.04 1.39
N ILE A 78 -17.50 -1.27 0.99
CA ILE A 78 -18.87 -1.73 0.74
C ILE A 78 -19.67 -1.80 2.05
N LYS A 79 -19.10 -2.41 3.09
CA LYS A 79 -19.75 -2.58 4.41
C LYS A 79 -20.07 -1.25 5.09
N ASN A 80 -19.14 -0.30 5.03
CA ASN A 80 -19.18 0.95 5.77
C ASN A 80 -19.37 2.17 4.86
N PHE A 81 -20.08 2.00 3.75
CA PHE A 81 -20.29 3.06 2.75
C PHE A 81 -20.80 4.36 3.37
N GLU A 82 -21.81 4.32 4.24
CA GLU A 82 -22.33 5.55 4.86
C GLU A 82 -21.34 6.22 5.81
N CYS A 83 -20.41 5.48 6.40
CA CYS A 83 -19.42 6.04 7.31
C CYS A 83 -18.41 6.94 6.60
N THR A 84 -18.20 6.72 5.29
CA THR A 84 -17.18 7.45 4.53
C THR A 84 -17.61 8.88 4.19
N THR A 85 -18.88 9.24 4.43
CA THR A 85 -19.41 10.60 4.26
C THR A 85 -19.27 11.47 5.50
N LEU A 86 -18.83 10.89 6.64
CA LEU A 86 -18.71 11.65 7.88
C LEU A 86 -17.69 12.80 7.75
N PRO A 87 -17.96 13.95 8.38
CA PRO A 87 -17.08 15.12 8.34
C PRO A 87 -15.64 14.78 8.73
N TYR A 88 -14.69 15.47 8.11
CA TYR A 88 -13.26 15.31 8.32
C TYR A 88 -12.75 16.26 9.40
N GLU A 89 -12.18 15.73 10.49
CA GLU A 89 -11.57 16.53 11.56
C GLU A 89 -10.09 16.15 11.72
N PRO A 90 -9.19 16.69 10.87
CA PRO A 90 -7.80 16.25 10.83
C PRO A 90 -7.00 16.73 12.04
N PHE A 91 -6.17 15.84 12.56
CA PHE A 91 -5.00 16.20 13.35
C PHE A 91 -3.81 16.46 12.43
N VAL A 92 -3.21 17.65 12.53
CA VAL A 92 -2.05 18.04 11.71
C VAL A 92 -0.76 17.73 12.47
N THR A 93 0.11 16.91 11.88
CA THR A 93 1.43 16.60 12.45
C THR A 93 2.43 17.73 12.19
N PRO A 94 3.58 17.76 12.91
CA PRO A 94 4.66 18.73 12.63
C PRO A 94 5.23 18.67 11.20
N THR A 95 5.06 17.53 10.52
CA THR A 95 5.47 17.34 9.12
C THR A 95 4.42 17.81 8.12
N ASN A 96 3.40 18.53 8.57
CA ASN A 96 2.26 18.97 7.76
C ASN A 96 1.52 17.79 7.09
N THR A 97 1.43 16.66 7.79
CA THR A 97 0.60 15.52 7.40
C THR A 97 -0.68 15.59 8.22
N GLU A 98 -1.82 15.52 7.54
CA GLU A 98 -3.13 15.52 8.18
C GLU A 98 -3.61 14.09 8.32
N VAL A 99 -4.02 13.72 9.53
CA VAL A 99 -4.51 12.38 9.86
C VAL A 99 -5.85 12.51 10.56
N ASP A 100 -6.85 11.83 10.04
CA ASP A 100 -8.18 11.70 10.66
C ASP A 100 -8.50 10.22 10.83
N ALA A 101 -9.14 9.88 11.94
CA ALA A 101 -9.59 8.53 12.24
C ALA A 101 -11.07 8.57 12.58
N THR A 102 -11.89 8.07 11.66
CA THR A 102 -13.35 8.00 11.83
C THR A 102 -13.75 6.62 12.28
N ILE A 103 -14.45 6.53 13.41
CA ILE A 103 -15.01 5.28 13.92
C ILE A 103 -16.44 5.12 13.38
N CYS A 104 -16.70 4.01 12.71
CA CYS A 104 -18.00 3.69 12.15
C CYS A 104 -18.92 3.05 13.21
N LYS A 105 -20.24 3.07 12.97
CA LYS A 105 -21.23 2.38 13.83
C LYS A 105 -20.97 0.87 13.97
N SER A 106 -20.32 0.27 12.97
CA SER A 106 -19.88 -1.13 12.98
C SER A 106 -18.69 -1.40 13.91
N GLY A 107 -18.06 -0.36 14.46
CA GLY A 107 -16.81 -0.42 15.21
C GLY A 107 -15.56 -0.41 14.33
N ASP A 108 -15.68 -0.59 13.00
CA ASP A 108 -14.56 -0.47 12.08
C ASP A 108 -14.05 0.98 12.03
N VAL A 109 -12.75 1.16 11.77
CA VAL A 109 -12.12 2.49 11.75
C VAL A 109 -11.62 2.79 10.35
N LEU A 110 -11.96 3.97 9.84
CA LEU A 110 -11.42 4.54 8.60
C LEU A 110 -10.35 5.56 8.96
N ILE A 111 -9.11 5.30 8.56
CA ILE A 111 -8.00 6.24 8.68
C ILE A 111 -7.86 6.96 7.35
N LYS A 112 -7.82 8.29 7.40
CA LYS A 112 -7.68 9.16 6.24
C LYS A 112 -6.40 9.97 6.43
N ILE A 113 -5.48 9.88 5.48
CA ILE A 113 -4.19 10.55 5.54
C ILE A 113 -4.07 11.48 4.34
N ARG A 114 -3.74 12.75 4.59
CA ARG A 114 -3.33 13.69 3.56
C ARG A 114 -1.91 14.15 3.83
N THR A 115 -1.00 13.83 2.93
CA THR A 115 0.41 14.22 3.03
C THR A 115 0.62 15.67 2.61
N ALA A 116 1.78 16.25 2.97
CA ALA A 116 2.11 17.64 2.65
C ALA A 116 2.11 17.96 1.14
N ASN A 117 2.30 16.96 0.28
CA ASN A 117 2.19 17.08 -1.18
C ASN A 117 0.73 16.96 -1.70
N ASN A 118 -0.26 17.02 -0.82
CA ASN A 118 -1.69 16.82 -1.10
C ASN A 118 -2.09 15.42 -1.60
N ALA A 119 -1.21 14.41 -1.52
CA ALA A 119 -1.64 13.05 -1.79
C ALA A 119 -2.54 12.53 -0.67
N GLN A 120 -3.63 11.85 -1.03
CA GLN A 120 -4.65 11.39 -0.10
C GLN A 120 -4.83 9.87 -0.15
N PHE A 121 -4.83 9.25 1.04
CA PHE A 121 -4.90 7.82 1.23
C PHE A 121 -5.95 7.46 2.29
N PHE A 122 -6.58 6.31 2.09
CA PHE A 122 -7.59 5.73 2.98
C PHE A 122 -7.18 4.33 3.38
N GLU A 123 -7.13 4.06 4.68
CA GLU A 123 -6.83 2.74 5.22
C GLU A 123 -7.94 2.29 6.16
N TRP A 124 -8.40 1.06 5.98
CA TRP A 124 -9.43 0.46 6.81
C TRP A 124 -8.85 -0.45 7.88
N VAL A 125 -9.25 -0.24 9.12
CA VAL A 125 -8.94 -1.12 10.24
C VAL A 125 -10.18 -1.92 10.62
N ALA A 126 -10.15 -3.21 10.26
CA ALA A 126 -11.19 -4.18 10.55
C ALA A 126 -11.09 -4.67 12.00
N VAL A 127 -11.98 -4.21 12.89
CA VAL A 127 -11.92 -4.61 14.30
C VAL A 127 -12.18 -6.10 14.50
N GLU A 128 -13.02 -6.70 13.67
CA GLU A 128 -13.31 -8.14 13.68
C GLU A 128 -12.09 -9.03 13.42
N LYS A 129 -11.09 -8.53 12.68
CA LYS A 129 -9.85 -9.28 12.42
C LYS A 129 -8.91 -9.20 13.64
N ILE A 130 -8.90 -8.07 14.33
CA ILE A 130 -8.07 -7.86 15.52
C ILE A 130 -8.58 -8.70 16.70
N SER A 131 -9.90 -8.78 16.88
CA SER A 131 -10.50 -9.56 17.98
C SER A 131 -10.31 -11.07 17.82
N ARG A 132 -10.35 -11.59 16.58
CA ARG A 132 -10.12 -13.03 16.30
C ARG A 132 -8.68 -13.48 16.53
N ILE A 133 -7.70 -12.58 16.39
CA ILE A 133 -6.30 -12.89 16.71
C ILE A 133 -6.14 -13.19 18.21
N LYS A 134 -6.93 -12.52 19.08
CA LYS A 134 -6.88 -12.75 20.53
C LYS A 134 -7.40 -14.14 20.94
N THR A 135 -8.28 -14.76 20.16
CA THR A 135 -8.79 -16.12 20.44
C THR A 135 -7.90 -17.23 19.89
N ALA A 136 -7.08 -16.97 18.87
CA ALA A 136 -6.12 -17.94 18.33
C ALA A 136 -4.75 -17.91 19.04
N ALA A 137 -4.45 -16.85 19.80
CA ALA A 137 -3.19 -16.66 20.51
C ALA A 137 -3.41 -16.62 22.03
N ILE A 138 -3.83 -17.75 22.60
CA ILE A 138 -3.57 -18.01 24.02
C ILE A 138 -2.06 -18.35 24.09
N HIS A 139 -1.27 -17.56 24.84
CA HIS A 139 0.15 -17.76 25.20
C HIS A 139 1.28 -16.92 24.57
N PHE A 140 1.04 -15.70 24.08
CA PHE A 140 2.16 -14.73 24.00
C PHE A 140 1.78 -13.36 24.58
N ASN A 141 2.17 -13.15 25.84
CA ASN A 141 2.12 -11.88 26.55
C ASN A 141 3.16 -10.91 25.96
N LEU A 142 2.80 -10.23 24.86
CA LEU A 142 3.60 -9.18 24.24
C LEU A 142 2.94 -7.79 24.34
N PHE A 143 1.99 -7.63 25.25
CA PHE A 143 1.41 -6.33 25.58
C PHE A 143 1.90 -5.92 26.97
N ASN A 144 3.02 -5.18 27.02
CA ASN A 144 3.23 -4.26 28.13
C ASN A 144 2.04 -3.32 28.16
N GLN A 145 1.37 -3.27 29.31
CA GLN A 145 0.19 -2.47 29.54
C GLN A 145 0.50 -1.00 29.21
N ALA A 146 -0.02 -0.50 28.09
CA ALA A 146 -0.06 0.93 27.85
C ALA A 146 -1.15 1.52 28.75
N MET A 147 -0.78 2.12 29.87
CA MET A 147 -1.70 2.94 30.66
C MET A 147 -1.95 4.24 29.88
N ALA A 148 -3.06 4.30 29.15
CA ALA A 148 -3.57 5.56 28.65
C ALA A 148 -4.03 6.39 29.86
N SER A 149 -3.27 7.43 30.22
CA SER A 149 -3.69 8.39 31.23
C SER A 149 -4.98 9.06 30.77
N GLN A 150 -6.03 8.91 31.58
CA GLN A 150 -7.34 9.52 31.37
C GLN A 150 -7.21 11.03 31.54
N SER A 151 -6.82 11.73 30.47
CA SER A 151 -6.96 13.17 30.42
C SER A 151 -8.45 13.48 30.35
N LYS A 152 -8.96 14.20 31.36
CA LYS A 152 -10.32 14.74 31.36
C LYS A 152 -10.48 15.61 30.12
N ILE A 153 -11.17 15.09 29.12
CA ILE A 153 -11.62 15.86 27.97
C ILE A 153 -12.69 16.81 28.51
N ASN A 154 -12.30 18.04 28.82
CA ASN A 154 -13.26 19.13 28.90
C ASN A 154 -13.76 19.37 27.47
N THR A 155 -14.93 18.81 27.17
CA THR A 155 -15.68 19.02 25.94
C THR A 155 -16.08 20.49 25.82
N THR A 156 -15.13 21.31 25.41
CA THR A 156 -15.40 22.54 24.68
C THR A 156 -15.00 22.22 23.25
N SER A 157 -15.91 21.57 22.55
CA SER A 157 -15.88 21.41 21.10
C SER A 157 -16.04 22.80 20.48
N SER A 158 -14.94 23.55 20.45
CA SER A 158 -14.75 24.63 19.49
C SER A 158 -14.57 23.98 18.12
N THR A 159 -15.70 23.77 17.44
CA THR A 159 -15.81 23.28 16.07
C THR A 159 -15.15 24.30 15.14
N SER A 160 -13.83 24.24 15.02
CA SER A 160 -13.12 24.83 13.89
C SER A 160 -13.35 23.91 12.69
N ASN A 161 -14.44 24.15 11.97
CA ASN A 161 -14.84 23.43 10.76
C ASN A 161 -13.89 23.73 9.58
N ASN A 162 -12.59 23.47 9.74
CA ASN A 162 -11.59 23.50 8.67
C ASN A 162 -11.49 22.15 7.93
N GLY A 163 -12.55 21.36 8.01
CA GLY A 163 -12.64 20.01 7.49
C GLY A 163 -13.15 19.93 6.05
N VAL A 164 -12.81 18.83 5.37
CA VAL A 164 -13.41 18.43 4.10
C VAL A 164 -14.81 17.86 4.37
N VAL A 165 -15.81 18.35 3.65
CA VAL A 165 -17.20 17.85 3.76
C VAL A 165 -17.52 17.01 2.53
N VAL A 166 -18.01 15.78 2.73
CA VAL A 166 -18.49 14.94 1.62
C VAL A 166 -19.95 15.30 1.34
N LEU A 167 -20.24 15.81 0.14
CA LEU A 167 -21.59 16.21 -0.27
C LEU A 167 -22.42 15.00 -0.71
N CYS A 168 -21.83 14.14 -1.54
CA CYS A 168 -22.44 12.89 -1.97
C CYS A 168 -21.38 11.91 -2.46
N GLN A 169 -21.77 10.64 -2.55
CA GLN A 169 -20.92 9.59 -3.09
C GLN A 169 -21.76 8.55 -3.82
N LYS A 170 -21.19 7.92 -4.84
CA LYS A 170 -21.80 6.85 -5.61
C LYS A 170 -20.75 5.90 -6.16
N TRP A 171 -21.13 4.64 -6.32
CA TRP A 171 -20.32 3.66 -7.03
C TRP A 171 -20.38 3.92 -8.54
N ILE A 172 -19.22 3.98 -9.18
CA ILE A 172 -19.10 4.09 -10.65
C ILE A 172 -18.51 2.82 -11.29
N GLY A 173 -18.16 1.84 -10.46
CA GLY A 173 -17.66 0.53 -10.85
C GLY A 173 -17.53 -0.36 -9.61
N PRO A 174 -17.07 -1.62 -9.78
CA PRO A 174 -16.96 -2.58 -8.67
C PRO A 174 -15.90 -2.19 -7.63
N ASN A 175 -14.96 -1.33 -8.00
CA ASN A 175 -13.82 -0.92 -7.19
C ASN A 175 -13.54 0.59 -7.23
N LEU A 176 -14.48 1.35 -7.79
CA LEU A 176 -14.34 2.79 -7.98
C LEU A 176 -15.51 3.51 -7.32
N LEU A 177 -15.16 4.32 -6.33
CA LEU A 177 -16.09 5.18 -5.62
C LEU A 177 -15.88 6.62 -6.11
N LEU A 178 -16.93 7.22 -6.65
CA LEU A 178 -16.95 8.66 -6.91
C LEU A 178 -17.53 9.35 -5.70
N ARG A 179 -16.82 10.33 -5.16
CA ARG A 179 -17.35 11.23 -4.14
C ARG A 179 -17.18 12.67 -4.56
N ARG A 180 -18.15 13.51 -4.19
CA ARG A 180 -18.06 14.95 -4.31
C ARG A 180 -17.74 15.52 -2.95
N VAL A 181 -16.65 16.26 -2.87
CA VAL A 181 -16.16 16.85 -1.62
C VAL A 181 -16.06 18.37 -1.74
N GLN A 182 -16.34 19.06 -0.65
CA GLN A 182 -16.15 20.49 -0.49
C GLN A 182 -14.96 20.72 0.44
N TYR A 183 -13.94 21.40 -0.09
CA TYR A 183 -12.82 21.89 0.69
C TYR A 183 -13.09 23.33 1.10
N GLN A 184 -12.89 23.63 2.38
CA GLN A 184 -13.03 24.99 2.91
C GLN A 184 -12.14 25.96 2.11
N GLY A 185 -12.77 26.98 1.51
CA GLY A 185 -12.09 28.00 0.71
C GLY A 185 -11.52 27.57 -0.64
N ARG A 186 -11.66 26.31 -1.08
CA ARG A 186 -11.10 25.81 -2.36
C ARG A 186 -12.15 25.31 -3.35
N GLY A 187 -13.43 25.35 -2.99
CA GLY A 187 -14.53 24.87 -3.84
C GLY A 187 -14.75 23.36 -3.75
N CYS A 188 -15.47 22.81 -4.73
CA CYS A 188 -15.86 21.40 -4.74
C CYS A 188 -15.16 20.60 -5.83
N PHE A 189 -14.92 19.33 -5.54
CA PHE A 189 -14.19 18.42 -6.40
C PHE A 189 -14.88 17.06 -6.43
N ASP A 190 -14.90 16.46 -7.61
CA ASP A 190 -15.22 15.07 -7.81
C ASP A 190 -13.94 14.24 -7.71
N GLU A 191 -13.90 13.37 -6.71
CA GLU A 191 -12.79 12.48 -6.44
C GLU A 191 -13.20 11.04 -6.73
N THR A 192 -12.41 10.37 -7.56
CA THR A 192 -12.52 8.93 -7.78
C THR A 192 -11.52 8.22 -6.89
N ILE A 193 -12.00 7.32 -6.05
CA ILE A 193 -11.20 6.50 -5.14
C ILE A 193 -11.20 5.06 -5.67
N ASN A 194 -10.02 4.46 -5.77
CA ASN A 194 -9.89 3.02 -5.92
C ASN A 194 -10.03 2.37 -4.54
N THR A 195 -11.07 1.59 -4.33
CA THR A 195 -11.41 0.99 -3.03
C THR A 195 -10.54 -0.21 -2.67
N TYR A 196 -9.79 -0.78 -3.63
CA TYR A 196 -8.78 -1.79 -3.34
C TYR A 196 -7.52 -1.17 -2.72
N SER A 197 -7.04 -0.05 -3.26
CA SER A 197 -5.82 0.61 -2.79
C SER A 197 -6.09 1.72 -1.77
N GLY A 198 -7.33 2.19 -1.65
CA GLY A 198 -7.69 3.35 -0.84
C GLY A 198 -7.10 4.66 -1.35
N GLN A 199 -6.72 4.75 -2.63
CA GLN A 199 -6.10 5.95 -3.21
C GLN A 199 -7.10 6.76 -4.03
N VAL A 200 -6.98 8.09 -3.95
CA VAL A 200 -7.64 9.00 -4.88
C VAL A 200 -6.91 8.93 -6.23
N VAL A 201 -7.52 8.31 -7.23
CA VAL A 201 -6.92 8.13 -8.57
C VAL A 201 -7.17 9.32 -9.50
N LYS A 202 -8.23 10.09 -9.22
CA LYS A 202 -8.60 11.27 -10.01
C LYS A 202 -9.31 12.28 -9.11
N SER A 203 -8.99 13.55 -9.25
CA SER A 203 -9.69 14.67 -8.61
C SER A 203 -9.89 15.77 -9.64
N ILE A 204 -11.13 16.20 -9.85
CA ILE A 204 -11.49 17.24 -10.83
C ILE A 204 -12.44 18.27 -10.21
N PRO A 205 -12.32 19.56 -10.52
CA PRO A 205 -13.26 20.58 -10.05
C PRO A 205 -14.69 20.25 -10.48
N ALA A 206 -15.66 20.48 -9.59
CA ALA A 206 -17.06 20.17 -9.77
C ALA A 206 -17.98 21.21 -9.09
N PRO A 207 -19.25 21.34 -9.50
CA PRO A 207 -20.20 22.21 -8.81
C PRO A 207 -20.48 21.71 -7.38
N CYS A 208 -20.73 22.62 -6.45
CA CYS A 208 -21.01 22.31 -5.04
C CYS A 208 -22.46 21.87 -4.79
N ASN A 209 -22.94 20.91 -5.56
CA ASN A 209 -24.26 20.31 -5.43
C ASN A 209 -24.22 18.81 -5.68
N CYS A 210 -25.28 18.13 -5.31
CA CYS A 210 -25.60 16.78 -5.72
C CYS A 210 -26.98 16.85 -6.39
#